data_AF-A0A5B7BMK4-F1
#
_entry.id   AF-A0A5B7BMK4-F1
#
_cell.length_a   1.000
_cell.length_b   1.000
_cell.length_c   1.000
_cell.angle_alpha   90.00
_cell.angle_beta   90.00
_cell.angle_gamma   90.00
#
_symmetry.space_group_name_H-M   'P 1'
#
loop_
_entity.id
_entity.type
_entity.pdbx_description
1 polymer ?
#
loop_
_entity_poly.entity_id
_entity_poly.type
_entity_poly.pdbx_seq_one_letter_code
_entity_poly.pdbx_strand_id
1 'polypeptide(L)'
;MAQFQNHELEYMVDDYYDMTDFDDNPIEDTESQRNGVDESSNSDIEDDFDKSKPKTDTSALEARNGKDIQGIPWERLNFTRDKYRETRLKEYKNYENLSRSREELEKECKQVEKGHNFYDFQFNTRLVKSTIVHFQLRNLLWATSKHDVYLMQNYSVMHWSSLLRRGKEVLNVAKPIMPTLKCPGSLGQTLSRVQISTMAVKDNLMVAGGFQGELICKYLCQSGVAFSTKITTDENAITNAVDIYRNPNGSMRVMTANNDAQIRVFDAGNFACLGRFSFPWSVNNTSVSPDGKLMAVLGDSPECLIADAQSGKVVGNLKGHLDYSFASAWHPDGRILATGNQDTTCRLWDIRNLSESVAVLKGRMGAIRAIRFTSDGRFMAMAEAADFVHIFDTWSDYAKAQEIDLFGEIAGISFSPDTEALFVGVADRTYGSVLEFNRRHYNRYLDSII
;
A
#
# COMPACT_ATOMS: atom_id res chain seq x y z
N MET A 1 12.30 -26.11 1.82
CA MET A 1 11.77 -26.00 3.19
C MET A 1 12.68 -25.08 3.98
N ALA A 2 12.29 -23.81 4.11
CA ALA A 2 12.74 -22.93 5.16
C ALA A 2 11.47 -22.43 5.84
N GLN A 3 11.15 -22.97 7.02
CA GLN A 3 10.25 -22.31 7.94
C GLN A 3 10.99 -21.06 8.41
N PHE A 4 10.55 -19.88 7.98
CA PHE A 4 11.05 -18.64 8.57
C PHE A 4 10.66 -18.66 10.04
N GLN A 5 11.63 -18.90 10.92
CA GLN A 5 11.43 -18.80 12.35
C GLN A 5 11.41 -17.30 12.70
N ASN A 6 10.26 -16.84 13.22
CA ASN A 6 10.01 -15.45 13.60
C ASN A 6 10.95 -14.90 14.71
N HIS A 7 11.91 -15.68 15.20
CA HIS A 7 12.87 -15.24 16.21
C HIS A 7 14.06 -14.44 15.65
N GLU A 8 14.19 -14.31 14.33
CA GLU A 8 15.15 -13.39 13.68
C GLU A 8 14.51 -12.02 13.33
N LEU A 9 13.24 -11.77 13.71
CA LEU A 9 12.49 -10.55 13.35
C LEU A 9 12.50 -9.45 14.42
N GLU A 10 13.18 -9.65 15.56
CA GLU A 10 13.48 -8.55 16.47
C GLU A 10 14.65 -7.73 15.90
N TYR A 11 14.39 -6.47 15.55
CA TYR A 11 15.35 -5.42 15.12
C TYR A 11 15.69 -5.24 13.62
N MET A 12 14.94 -5.83 12.68
CA MET A 12 15.14 -5.52 11.24
C MET A 12 14.47 -4.22 10.74
N VAL A 13 14.38 -3.19 11.59
CA VAL A 13 14.17 -1.81 11.14
C VAL A 13 15.47 -1.00 11.23
N ASP A 14 16.42 -1.37 12.09
CA ASP A 14 17.66 -0.60 12.25
C ASP A 14 18.80 -1.08 11.32
N ASP A 15 18.84 -2.36 10.93
CA ASP A 15 19.95 -2.93 10.14
C ASP A 15 19.89 -2.64 8.62
N TYR A 16 18.87 -1.90 8.16
CA TYR A 16 18.76 -1.45 6.76
C TYR A 16 19.19 -0.01 6.54
N TYR A 17 19.55 0.70 7.61
CA TYR A 17 19.97 2.10 7.58
C TYR A 17 21.47 2.23 7.84
N ASP A 18 22.30 1.74 6.92
CA ASP A 18 23.64 2.30 6.81
C ASP A 18 23.60 3.52 5.88
N MET A 19 23.14 4.63 6.45
CA MET A 19 23.46 5.98 5.95
C MET A 19 24.69 6.51 6.72
N THR A 20 25.54 5.65 7.28
CA THR A 20 26.61 6.00 8.21
C THR A 20 28.01 5.55 7.81
N ASP A 21 28.19 4.82 6.71
CA ASP A 21 29.53 4.54 6.15
C ASP A 21 30.00 5.61 5.15
N PHE A 22 29.78 6.88 5.47
CA PHE A 22 30.57 7.98 4.92
C PHE A 22 31.11 8.79 6.09
N ASP A 23 32.40 8.61 6.38
CA ASP A 23 33.19 9.29 7.41
C ASP A 23 32.71 10.72 7.72
N ASP A 24 32.05 10.91 8.87
CA ASP A 24 31.76 12.23 9.43
C ASP A 24 32.70 12.52 10.60
N ASN A 25 33.63 13.47 10.38
CA ASN A 25 34.27 14.21 11.47
C ASN A 25 33.24 15.20 12.05
N PRO A 26 33.08 15.30 13.37
CA PRO A 26 32.09 16.19 13.97
C PRO A 26 32.50 17.66 13.87
N ILE A 27 31.57 18.50 13.42
CA ILE A 27 31.67 19.96 13.45
C ILE A 27 31.28 20.42 14.87
N GLU A 28 32.16 21.15 15.54
CA GLU A 28 31.96 21.75 16.86
C GLU A 28 30.95 22.90 16.82
N ASP A 29 29.92 22.81 17.68
CA ASP A 29 29.04 23.92 18.04
C ASP A 29 29.81 24.92 18.92
N THR A 30 29.93 26.17 18.46
CA THR A 30 30.41 27.28 19.29
C THR A 30 29.24 28.07 19.86
N GLU A 31 29.05 27.94 21.18
CA GLU A 31 28.18 28.80 21.98
C GLU A 31 28.61 30.27 21.85
N SER A 32 27.64 31.19 21.73
CA SER A 32 27.86 32.58 22.09
C SER A 32 26.71 33.13 22.93
N GLN A 33 27.13 33.83 23.98
CA GLN A 33 26.39 34.21 25.17
C GLN A 33 25.39 35.36 24.94
N ARG A 34 24.34 35.33 25.77
CA ARG A 34 23.34 36.38 25.99
C ARG A 34 23.96 37.66 26.56
N ASN A 35 23.40 38.81 26.19
CA ASN A 35 23.29 40.02 27.02
C ASN A 35 21.98 40.77 26.69
N GLY A 36 21.21 41.19 27.72
CA GLY A 36 20.04 42.09 27.62
C GLY A 36 20.47 43.57 27.53
N VAL A 37 19.62 44.62 27.52
CA VAL A 37 18.26 44.89 28.05
C VAL A 37 17.73 46.20 27.39
N ASP A 38 16.38 46.34 27.24
CA ASP A 38 15.49 47.54 27.07
C ASP A 38 15.71 48.55 25.89
N GLU A 39 14.73 49.26 25.29
CA GLU A 39 13.40 49.74 25.73
C GLU A 39 12.54 50.26 24.51
N SER A 40 11.21 50.12 24.62
CA SER A 40 10.12 51.01 24.12
C SER A 40 9.65 51.12 22.64
N SER A 41 8.31 51.03 22.54
CA SER A 41 7.37 51.88 21.77
C SER A 41 6.63 51.30 20.55
N ASN A 42 5.31 51.55 20.55
CA ASN A 42 4.24 50.97 19.74
C ASN A 42 4.30 51.27 18.23
N SER A 43 3.82 50.34 17.40
CA SER A 43 2.79 50.62 16.36
C SER A 43 2.26 49.34 15.72
N ASP A 44 0.95 49.36 15.43
CA ASP A 44 0.13 48.29 14.88
C ASP A 44 0.57 47.84 13.48
N ILE A 45 0.93 46.56 13.30
CA ILE A 45 0.86 45.87 12.00
C ILE A 45 0.43 44.42 12.22
N GLU A 46 -0.61 44.05 11.49
CA GLU A 46 -1.33 42.78 11.44
C GLU A 46 -0.47 41.57 10.99
N ASP A 47 -0.86 40.40 11.48
CA ASP A 47 -0.73 39.06 10.88
C ASP A 47 0.59 38.68 10.15
N ASP A 48 1.54 38.08 10.89
CA ASP A 48 2.51 37.15 10.31
C ASP A 48 2.92 36.06 11.33
N PHE A 49 1.96 35.27 11.78
CA PHE A 49 2.22 34.06 12.59
C PHE A 49 2.04 32.78 11.73
N ASP A 50 3.01 32.49 10.85
CA ASP A 50 3.51 31.11 10.65
C ASP A 50 4.84 31.08 9.87
N LYS A 51 5.90 31.67 10.43
CA LYS A 51 7.28 31.50 9.96
C LYS A 51 8.12 30.77 11.01
N SER A 52 7.95 29.45 11.17
CA SER A 52 8.99 28.66 11.87
C SER A 52 8.99 27.14 11.64
N LYS A 53 8.36 26.62 10.58
CA LYS A 53 8.66 25.26 10.10
C LYS A 53 9.02 25.28 8.62
N PRO A 54 10.14 24.64 8.21
CA PRO A 54 10.48 24.57 6.80
C PRO A 54 9.32 23.92 6.03
N LYS A 55 8.88 24.54 4.93
CA LYS A 55 7.86 23.94 4.05
C LYS A 55 8.42 22.65 3.47
N THR A 56 8.04 21.54 4.10
CA THR A 56 8.48 20.21 3.73
C THR A 56 7.75 19.67 2.50
N ASP A 57 6.60 20.24 2.21
CA ASP A 57 5.70 19.79 1.16
C ASP A 57 6.17 20.29 -0.22
N THR A 58 5.75 19.58 -1.27
CA THR A 58 6.04 19.94 -2.66
C THR A 58 4.74 20.05 -3.44
N SER A 59 4.50 21.22 -4.02
CA SER A 59 3.39 21.45 -4.94
C SER A 59 3.74 21.07 -6.39
N ALA A 60 2.72 20.81 -7.22
CA ALA A 60 2.90 20.60 -8.65
C ALA A 60 3.60 21.77 -9.37
N LEU A 61 3.46 23.02 -8.89
CA LEU A 61 4.16 24.15 -9.49
C LEU A 61 5.66 24.10 -9.19
N GLU A 62 6.03 23.85 -7.93
CA GLU A 62 7.44 23.70 -7.56
C GLU A 62 8.09 22.51 -8.26
N ALA A 63 7.38 21.38 -8.36
CA ALA A 63 7.89 20.20 -9.07
C ALA A 63 8.13 20.47 -10.55
N ARG A 64 7.21 21.18 -11.23
CA ARG A 64 7.41 21.62 -12.62
C ARG A 64 8.57 22.61 -12.78
N ASN A 65 8.92 23.33 -11.71
CA ASN A 65 10.07 24.23 -11.68
C ASN A 65 11.38 23.52 -11.27
N GLY A 66 11.39 22.18 -11.20
CA GLY A 66 12.59 21.37 -10.96
C GLY A 66 12.80 20.94 -9.50
N LYS A 67 11.90 21.27 -8.57
CA LYS A 67 11.94 20.70 -7.21
C LYS A 67 11.60 19.21 -7.27
N ASP A 68 12.30 18.40 -6.50
CA ASP A 68 11.98 16.97 -6.39
C ASP A 68 10.56 16.76 -5.82
N ILE A 69 9.81 15.80 -6.36
CA ILE A 69 8.41 15.54 -5.98
C ILE A 69 8.27 15.16 -4.50
N GLN A 70 9.27 14.51 -3.90
CA GLN A 70 9.32 14.20 -2.46
C GLN A 70 9.93 15.35 -1.64
N GLY A 71 10.47 16.37 -2.31
CA GLY A 71 11.15 17.49 -1.68
C GLY A 71 12.54 17.11 -1.16
N ILE A 72 13.19 16.12 -1.77
CA ILE A 72 14.59 15.76 -1.49
C ILE A 72 15.50 16.86 -2.05
N PRO A 73 16.32 17.54 -1.22
CA PRO A 73 17.17 18.64 -1.65
C PRO A 73 18.48 18.10 -2.24
N TRP A 74 18.41 17.50 -3.43
CA TRP A 74 19.57 16.90 -4.11
C TRP A 74 20.74 17.87 -4.27
N GLU A 75 20.47 19.16 -4.41
CA GLU A 75 21.47 20.22 -4.50
C GLU A 75 22.28 20.44 -3.22
N ARG A 76 21.82 19.92 -2.08
CA ARG A 76 22.51 19.97 -0.78
C ARG A 76 23.21 18.66 -0.42
N LEU A 77 23.07 17.63 -1.25
CA LEU A 77 23.66 16.31 -1.01
C LEU A 77 24.95 16.15 -1.83
N ASN A 78 25.84 15.25 -1.37
CA ASN A 78 27.12 14.97 -2.02
C ASN A 78 26.98 14.13 -3.32
N PHE A 79 25.76 13.83 -3.75
CA PHE A 79 25.45 13.03 -4.92
C PHE A 79 24.20 13.56 -5.62
N THR A 80 24.15 13.39 -6.95
CA THR A 80 22.96 13.72 -7.74
C THR A 80 21.89 12.64 -7.57
N ARG A 81 20.64 12.99 -7.90
CA ARG A 81 19.51 12.05 -7.95
C ARG A 81 19.83 10.81 -8.80
N ASP A 82 20.42 11.02 -9.97
CA ASP A 82 20.72 9.94 -10.92
C ASP A 82 21.81 9.00 -10.38
N LYS A 83 22.89 9.57 -9.81
CA LYS A 83 23.95 8.77 -9.19
C LYS A 83 23.40 7.94 -8.04
N TYR A 84 22.54 8.52 -7.21
CA TYR A 84 21.89 7.80 -6.11
C TYR A 84 20.98 6.68 -6.63
N ARG A 85 20.18 6.94 -7.68
CA ARG A 85 19.35 5.92 -8.35
C ARG A 85 20.17 4.77 -8.91
N GLU A 86 21.29 5.04 -9.55
CA GLU A 86 22.18 3.99 -10.07
C GLU A 86 22.76 3.11 -8.96
N THR A 87 23.22 3.73 -7.87
CA THR A 87 23.70 3.00 -6.68
C THR A 87 22.57 2.17 -6.08
N ARG A 88 21.38 2.77 -5.92
CA ARG A 88 20.19 2.11 -5.37
C ARG A 88 19.81 0.85 -6.15
N LEU A 89 19.85 0.89 -7.48
CA LEU A 89 19.55 -0.28 -8.33
C LEU A 89 20.62 -1.40 -8.21
N LYS A 90 21.88 -1.05 -7.92
CA LYS A 90 22.97 -2.03 -7.77
C LYS A 90 22.97 -2.69 -6.40
N GLU A 91 22.63 -1.93 -5.36
CA GLU A 91 22.75 -2.36 -3.97
C GLU A 91 21.46 -2.93 -3.39
N TYR A 92 20.31 -2.72 -4.05
CA TYR A 92 19.03 -3.26 -3.58
C TYR A 92 19.05 -4.79 -3.57
N LYS A 93 18.93 -5.37 -2.37
CA LYS A 93 18.92 -6.81 -2.16
C LYS A 93 17.50 -7.35 -2.27
N ASN A 94 17.29 -8.29 -3.21
CA ASN A 94 16.07 -9.07 -3.32
C ASN A 94 16.21 -10.40 -2.58
N TYR A 95 15.13 -10.83 -1.93
CA TYR A 95 15.02 -12.12 -1.25
C TYR A 95 14.23 -13.11 -2.10
N GLU A 96 14.69 -13.37 -3.32
CA GLU A 96 13.99 -14.27 -4.25
C GLU A 96 14.58 -15.68 -4.21
N ASN A 97 13.72 -16.66 -4.45
CA ASN A 97 14.07 -18.07 -4.58
C ASN A 97 13.57 -18.60 -5.92
N LEU A 98 14.27 -18.21 -6.99
CA LEU A 98 13.89 -18.56 -8.35
C LEU A 98 14.33 -19.98 -8.70
N SER A 99 13.42 -20.78 -9.24
CA SER A 99 13.72 -22.12 -9.78
C SER A 99 14.49 -22.08 -11.11
N ARG A 100 14.56 -20.91 -11.76
CA ARG A 100 15.23 -20.67 -13.05
C ARG A 100 15.88 -19.30 -13.10
N SER A 101 16.71 -19.04 -14.13
CA SER A 101 17.47 -17.79 -14.24
C SER A 101 16.58 -16.56 -14.49
N ARG A 102 17.07 -15.38 -14.06
CA ARG A 102 16.41 -14.09 -14.36
C ARG A 102 16.29 -13.84 -15.86
N GLU A 103 17.31 -14.21 -16.65
CA GLU A 103 17.29 -14.05 -18.10
C GLU A 103 16.17 -14.83 -18.78
N GLU A 104 15.81 -16.01 -18.26
CA GLU A 104 14.67 -16.79 -18.76
C GLU A 104 13.35 -16.16 -18.39
N LEU A 105 13.21 -15.66 -17.16
CA LEU A 105 12.01 -14.94 -16.72
C LEU A 105 11.80 -13.67 -17.55
N GLU A 106 12.87 -12.95 -17.85
CA GLU A 106 12.82 -11.73 -18.67
C GLU A 106 12.36 -12.00 -20.11
N LYS A 107 12.62 -13.18 -20.66
CA LYS A 107 12.13 -13.56 -22.00
C LYS A 107 10.61 -13.76 -22.05
N GLU A 108 9.97 -14.07 -20.92
CA GLU A 108 8.51 -14.15 -20.81
C GLU A 108 7.85 -12.79 -20.63
N CYS A 109 8.61 -11.80 -20.15
CA CYS A 109 8.10 -10.48 -19.88
C CYS A 109 7.67 -9.78 -21.17
N LYS A 110 6.45 -9.25 -21.14
CA LYS A 110 5.90 -8.42 -22.20
C LYS A 110 6.78 -7.18 -22.38
N GLN A 111 7.08 -6.83 -23.63
CA GLN A 111 7.70 -5.55 -23.94
C GLN A 111 6.67 -4.43 -23.77
N VAL A 112 7.04 -3.42 -22.98
CA VAL A 112 6.15 -2.32 -22.61
C VAL A 112 6.80 -0.99 -22.98
N GLU A 113 6.08 -0.17 -23.72
CA GLU A 113 6.43 1.21 -24.03
C GLU A 113 6.30 2.06 -22.76
N LYS A 114 7.45 2.51 -22.23
CA LYS A 114 7.53 3.40 -21.07
C LYS A 114 7.48 4.87 -21.50
N GLY A 115 7.18 5.76 -20.55
CA GLY A 115 7.23 7.22 -20.75
C GLY A 115 5.90 7.86 -21.08
N HIS A 116 4.80 7.10 -21.01
CA HIS A 116 3.47 7.67 -21.01
C HIS A 116 3.16 8.35 -19.68
N ASN A 117 2.31 9.37 -19.71
CA ASN A 117 1.80 10.05 -18.52
C ASN A 117 0.28 9.89 -18.49
N PHE A 118 -0.19 9.07 -17.55
CA PHE A 118 -1.61 8.81 -17.28
C PHE A 118 -2.10 9.56 -16.03
N TYR A 119 -1.22 9.76 -15.06
CA TYR A 119 -1.46 10.49 -13.82
C TYR A 119 -0.34 11.51 -13.59
N ASP A 120 -0.67 12.79 -13.51
CA ASP A 120 0.27 13.87 -13.30
C ASP A 120 0.45 14.15 -11.79
N PHE A 121 1.69 14.39 -11.35
CA PHE A 121 1.96 14.75 -9.95
C PHE A 121 1.22 16.03 -9.56
N GLN A 122 0.50 15.96 -8.44
CA GLN A 122 -0.30 17.07 -7.93
C GLN A 122 0.29 17.67 -6.65
N PHE A 123 0.63 16.84 -5.68
CA PHE A 123 1.06 17.30 -4.36
C PHE A 123 1.81 16.22 -3.59
N ASN A 124 2.72 16.64 -2.73
CA ASN A 124 3.37 15.80 -1.74
C ASN A 124 3.24 16.44 -0.35
N THR A 125 2.83 15.66 0.64
CA THR A 125 2.86 16.10 2.04
C THR A 125 3.74 15.21 2.91
N ARG A 126 4.54 15.83 3.77
CA ARG A 126 5.31 15.15 4.82
C ARG A 126 4.64 15.23 6.20
N LEU A 127 3.48 15.89 6.31
CA LEU A 127 2.71 15.99 7.55
C LEU A 127 2.12 14.65 8.00
N VAL A 128 1.74 13.81 7.03
CA VAL A 128 1.32 12.44 7.23
C VAL A 128 2.29 11.53 6.48
N LYS A 129 2.80 10.51 7.16
CA LYS A 129 3.73 9.55 6.59
C LYS A 129 3.38 8.14 7.04
N SER A 130 3.52 7.20 6.11
CA SER A 130 3.15 5.82 6.39
C SER A 130 4.18 5.13 7.28
N THR A 131 3.70 4.22 8.13
CA THR A 131 4.55 3.30 8.90
C THR A 131 4.23 1.88 8.49
N ILE A 132 5.28 1.11 8.19
CA ILE A 132 5.18 -0.31 7.86
C ILE A 132 5.72 -1.11 9.06
N VAL A 133 5.00 -2.15 9.45
CA VAL A 133 5.41 -3.06 10.54
C VAL A 133 6.00 -4.38 10.03
N HIS A 134 5.84 -4.68 8.73
CA HIS A 134 6.33 -5.90 8.11
C HIS A 134 6.85 -5.65 6.69
N PHE A 135 8.03 -6.15 6.37
CA PHE A 135 8.70 -5.91 5.08
C PHE A 135 8.01 -6.53 3.86
N GLN A 136 6.94 -7.32 4.02
CA GLN A 136 6.17 -7.88 2.89
C GLN A 136 4.77 -7.28 2.70
N LEU A 137 4.14 -6.73 3.74
CA LEU A 137 2.72 -6.35 3.72
C LEU A 137 2.55 -4.86 3.41
N ARG A 138 1.75 -4.49 2.38
CA ARG A 138 1.65 -3.12 1.83
C ARG A 138 0.21 -2.60 1.61
N ASN A 139 -0.79 -3.15 2.28
CA ASN A 139 -2.16 -2.64 2.22
C ASN A 139 -2.41 -1.63 3.35
N LEU A 140 -1.64 -0.53 3.41
CA LEU A 140 -1.68 0.44 4.52
C LEU A 140 -2.10 1.86 4.11
N LEU A 141 -2.62 2.02 2.89
CA LEU A 141 -3.16 3.27 2.36
C LEU A 141 -4.43 3.00 1.56
N TRP A 142 -5.48 3.80 1.76
CA TRP A 142 -6.77 3.63 1.10
C TRP A 142 -7.48 4.95 0.84
N ALA A 143 -7.82 5.22 -0.43
CA ALA A 143 -8.59 6.39 -0.82
C ALA A 143 -10.10 6.07 -0.84
N THR A 144 -10.90 6.99 -0.32
CA THR A 144 -12.38 6.89 -0.33
C THR A 144 -13.04 7.95 -1.21
N SER A 145 -12.28 8.98 -1.59
CA SER A 145 -12.66 9.99 -2.56
C SER A 145 -11.38 10.51 -3.22
N LYS A 146 -11.49 11.42 -4.20
CA LYS A 146 -10.36 12.19 -4.73
C LYS A 146 -9.61 12.98 -3.65
N HIS A 147 -10.26 13.27 -2.53
CA HIS A 147 -9.76 14.18 -1.51
C HIS A 147 -9.53 13.53 -0.15
N ASP A 148 -9.97 12.29 0.06
CA ASP A 148 -9.97 11.64 1.35
C ASP A 148 -9.21 10.31 1.28
N VAL A 149 -8.06 10.28 1.96
CA VAL A 149 -7.20 9.10 2.06
C VAL A 149 -6.96 8.73 3.51
N TYR A 150 -6.95 7.44 3.79
CA TYR A 150 -6.68 6.86 5.09
C TYR A 150 -5.36 6.10 5.02
N LEU A 151 -4.51 6.27 6.03
CA LEU A 151 -3.21 5.61 6.07
C LEU A 151 -2.77 5.28 7.48
N MET A 152 -1.93 4.25 7.60
CA MET A 152 -1.31 3.89 8.87
C MET A 152 -0.11 4.78 9.18
N GLN A 153 -0.10 5.43 10.35
CA GLN A 153 1.01 6.21 10.87
C GLN A 153 1.26 5.82 12.34
N ASN A 154 2.41 5.21 12.62
CA ASN A 154 2.80 4.69 13.94
C ASN A 154 1.75 3.71 14.52
N TYR A 155 0.94 4.17 15.48
CA TYR A 155 -0.13 3.41 16.13
C TYR A 155 -1.52 4.00 15.83
N SER A 156 -1.62 4.81 14.79
CA SER A 156 -2.85 5.50 14.44
C SER A 156 -3.19 5.34 12.96
N VAL A 157 -4.46 5.10 12.67
CA VAL A 157 -4.99 5.31 11.34
C VAL A 157 -5.35 6.78 11.22
N MET A 158 -4.70 7.46 10.28
CA MET A 158 -4.90 8.86 9.98
C MET A 158 -5.79 9.01 8.75
N HIS A 159 -6.73 9.94 8.81
CA HIS A 159 -7.40 10.48 7.64
C HIS A 159 -6.66 11.74 7.22
N TRP A 160 -6.37 11.87 5.93
CA TRP A 160 -5.82 13.06 5.32
C TRP A 160 -6.80 13.58 4.27
N SER A 161 -7.18 14.85 4.43
CA SER A 161 -7.97 15.57 3.43
C SER A 161 -7.02 16.35 2.52
N SER A 162 -6.91 15.95 1.24
CA SER A 162 -6.12 16.67 0.24
C SER A 162 -6.71 18.04 -0.09
N LEU A 163 -8.05 18.17 -0.01
CA LEU A 163 -8.75 19.43 -0.21
C LEU A 163 -8.48 20.43 0.92
N LEU A 164 -8.60 19.99 2.18
CA LEU A 164 -8.43 20.87 3.35
C LEU A 164 -6.98 20.96 3.83
N ARG A 165 -6.09 20.15 3.26
CA ARG A 165 -4.68 20.00 3.67
C ARG A 165 -4.54 19.76 5.17
N ARG A 166 -5.39 18.87 5.71
CA ARG A 166 -5.47 18.59 7.16
C ARG A 166 -5.56 17.09 7.43
N GLY A 167 -4.82 16.64 8.43
CA GLY A 167 -4.90 15.29 8.96
C GLY A 167 -5.80 15.21 10.21
N LYS A 168 -6.48 14.09 10.40
CA LYS A 168 -7.26 13.76 11.60
C LYS A 168 -7.03 12.30 12.00
N GLU A 169 -6.79 12.05 13.28
CA GLU A 169 -6.74 10.68 13.81
C GLU A 169 -8.13 10.04 13.81
N VAL A 170 -8.24 8.85 13.21
CA VAL A 170 -9.50 8.10 13.06
C VAL A 170 -9.58 6.93 14.03
N LEU A 171 -8.45 6.26 14.26
CA LEU A 171 -8.33 5.13 15.15
C LEU A 171 -6.94 5.18 15.78
N ASN A 172 -6.86 5.06 17.11
CA ASN A 172 -5.61 4.92 17.84
C ASN A 172 -5.57 3.54 18.49
N VAL A 173 -4.65 2.70 18.04
CA VAL A 173 -4.52 1.29 18.49
C VAL A 173 -3.46 1.09 19.59
N ALA A 174 -2.79 2.16 20.02
CA ALA A 174 -1.93 2.13 21.21
C ALA A 174 -2.75 2.06 22.51
N LYS A 175 -3.97 2.60 22.49
CA LYS A 175 -4.91 2.57 23.62
C LYS A 175 -5.78 1.31 23.57
N PRO A 176 -6.34 0.87 24.71
CA PRO A 176 -7.31 -0.22 24.73
C PRO A 176 -8.50 0.07 23.81
N ILE A 177 -8.81 -0.87 22.93
CA ILE A 177 -9.91 -0.81 21.97
C ILE A 177 -11.06 -1.61 22.54
N MET A 178 -12.13 -0.93 22.93
CA MET A 178 -13.36 -1.56 23.41
C MET A 178 -14.42 -1.54 22.30
N PRO A 179 -14.91 -2.70 21.84
CA PRO A 179 -15.94 -2.75 20.81
C PRO A 179 -17.28 -2.25 21.36
N THR A 180 -17.99 -1.46 20.56
CA THR A 180 -19.26 -0.83 20.95
C THR A 180 -20.48 -1.69 20.61
N LEU A 181 -20.42 -2.50 19.55
CA LEU A 181 -21.53 -3.37 19.16
C LEU A 181 -21.46 -4.70 19.92
N LYS A 182 -22.59 -5.09 20.50
CA LYS A 182 -22.80 -6.44 21.05
C LYS A 182 -23.69 -7.24 20.09
N CYS A 183 -23.03 -7.88 19.14
CA CYS A 183 -23.56 -8.88 18.20
C CYS A 183 -23.96 -10.22 18.87
N PRO A 184 -25.21 -10.74 18.85
CA PRO A 184 -25.42 -12.15 19.15
C PRO A 184 -24.59 -13.04 18.21
N GLY A 185 -23.73 -13.91 18.76
CA GLY A 185 -22.83 -14.77 17.97
C GLY A 185 -21.48 -14.13 17.57
N SER A 186 -21.26 -12.85 17.90
CA SER A 186 -19.98 -12.16 17.71
C SER A 186 -19.21 -12.10 19.03
N LEU A 187 -18.01 -12.70 19.04
CA LEU A 187 -17.11 -12.73 20.20
C LEU A 187 -16.21 -11.48 20.19
N GLY A 188 -16.81 -10.31 20.35
CA GLY A 188 -16.08 -9.06 20.50
C GLY A 188 -15.18 -9.11 21.73
N GLN A 189 -13.91 -8.76 21.56
CA GLN A 189 -12.91 -8.73 22.62
C GLN A 189 -12.21 -7.36 22.66
N THR A 190 -11.83 -6.96 23.86
CA THR A 190 -10.96 -5.78 24.04
C THR A 190 -9.57 -6.12 23.53
N LEU A 191 -9.04 -5.28 22.66
CA LEU A 191 -7.66 -5.39 22.17
C LEU A 191 -6.82 -4.27 22.76
N SER A 192 -5.50 -4.44 22.83
CA SER A 192 -4.60 -3.36 23.22
C SER A 192 -3.27 -3.49 22.50
N ARG A 193 -2.64 -2.35 22.18
CA ARG A 193 -1.32 -2.27 21.53
C ARG A 193 -1.22 -3.07 20.22
N VAL A 194 -2.25 -2.97 19.37
CA VAL A 194 -2.27 -3.68 18.09
C VAL A 194 -1.29 -3.04 17.13
N GLN A 195 -0.46 -3.85 16.47
CA GLN A 195 0.36 -3.42 15.33
C GLN A 195 -0.40 -3.74 14.05
N ILE A 196 -0.92 -2.71 13.38
CA ILE A 196 -1.71 -2.91 12.15
C ILE A 196 -0.79 -3.33 11.00
N SER A 197 -1.06 -4.49 10.41
CA SER A 197 -0.32 -5.08 9.29
C SER A 197 -1.00 -4.84 7.93
N THR A 198 -2.32 -4.61 7.93
CA THR A 198 -3.13 -4.42 6.73
C THR A 198 -4.41 -3.66 7.07
N MET A 199 -4.98 -2.95 6.09
CA MET A 199 -6.28 -2.32 6.20
C MET A 199 -7.00 -2.24 4.86
N ALA A 200 -8.32 -2.09 4.93
CA ALA A 200 -9.19 -1.82 3.79
C ALA A 200 -10.31 -0.87 4.23
N VAL A 201 -10.74 0.00 3.32
CA VAL A 201 -11.89 0.89 3.55
C VAL A 201 -12.87 0.75 2.39
N LYS A 202 -14.14 0.49 2.69
CA LYS A 202 -15.17 0.43 1.66
C LYS A 202 -16.45 1.02 2.18
N ASP A 203 -17.02 1.93 1.39
CA ASP A 203 -18.14 2.76 1.80
C ASP A 203 -17.81 3.46 3.14
N ASN A 204 -18.51 3.12 4.21
CA ASN A 204 -18.28 3.67 5.56
C ASN A 204 -17.51 2.71 6.49
N LEU A 205 -17.19 1.49 6.04
CA LEU A 205 -16.55 0.47 6.87
C LEU A 205 -15.03 0.46 6.65
N MET A 206 -14.29 0.73 7.73
CA MET A 206 -12.85 0.49 7.80
C MET A 206 -12.58 -0.81 8.54
N VAL A 207 -11.74 -1.66 7.96
CA VAL A 207 -11.26 -2.89 8.57
C VAL A 207 -9.73 -2.83 8.66
N ALA A 208 -9.18 -3.22 9.80
CA ALA A 208 -7.75 -3.34 10.02
C ALA A 208 -7.41 -4.72 10.60
N GLY A 209 -6.36 -5.35 10.06
CA GLY A 209 -5.77 -6.58 10.56
C GLY A 209 -4.52 -6.28 11.38
N GLY A 210 -4.29 -7.05 12.44
CA GLY A 210 -3.12 -6.89 13.31
C GLY A 210 -2.08 -8.01 13.16
N PHE A 211 -0.87 -7.71 13.66
CA PHE A 211 0.29 -8.58 13.60
C PHE A 211 0.16 -9.88 14.42
N GLN A 212 -0.70 -9.91 15.44
CA GLN A 212 -0.97 -11.10 16.24
C GLN A 212 -2.30 -11.77 15.86
N GLY A 213 -2.79 -11.52 14.65
CA GLY A 213 -4.06 -12.09 14.19
C GLY A 213 -5.27 -11.37 14.76
N GLU A 214 -5.16 -10.08 15.01
CA GLU A 214 -6.29 -9.23 15.37
C GLU A 214 -7.12 -8.82 14.15
N LEU A 215 -8.39 -8.53 14.40
CA LEU A 215 -9.32 -7.91 13.46
C LEU A 215 -10.05 -6.76 14.15
N ILE A 216 -10.03 -5.59 13.54
CA ILE A 216 -10.70 -4.37 14.01
C ILE A 216 -11.60 -3.87 12.89
N CYS A 217 -12.86 -3.58 13.22
CA CYS A 217 -13.86 -3.03 12.30
C CYS A 217 -14.43 -1.75 12.90
N LYS A 218 -14.43 -0.67 12.12
CA LYS A 218 -14.90 0.65 12.54
C LYS A 218 -15.72 1.31 11.43
N TYR A 219 -16.88 1.84 11.80
CA TYR A 219 -17.62 2.76 10.94
C TYR A 219 -17.00 4.16 11.04
N LEU A 220 -16.64 4.75 9.90
CA LEU A 220 -15.97 6.05 9.84
C LEU A 220 -16.86 7.20 10.33
N CYS A 221 -18.16 7.12 10.06
CA CYS A 221 -19.16 8.11 10.51
C CYS A 221 -19.56 7.96 11.99
N GLN A 222 -19.13 6.92 12.69
CA GLN A 222 -19.48 6.67 14.10
C GLN A 222 -18.28 6.88 15.01
N SER A 223 -18.53 7.25 16.27
CA SER A 223 -17.48 7.25 17.30
C SER A 223 -17.20 5.82 17.77
N GLY A 224 -15.95 5.55 18.16
CA GLY A 224 -15.53 4.25 18.68
C GLY A 224 -15.31 3.17 17.60
N VAL A 225 -14.97 1.97 18.07
CA VAL A 225 -14.73 0.78 17.24
C VAL A 225 -15.98 -0.09 17.31
N ALA A 226 -16.49 -0.47 16.14
CA ALA A 226 -17.73 -1.24 16.02
C ALA A 226 -17.52 -2.67 16.53
N PHE A 227 -16.45 -3.31 16.09
CA PHE A 227 -16.08 -4.67 16.47
C PHE A 227 -14.56 -4.83 16.52
N SER A 228 -14.08 -5.64 17.45
CA SER A 228 -12.67 -6.03 17.55
C SER A 228 -12.56 -7.42 18.13
N THR A 229 -11.64 -8.25 17.66
CA THR A 229 -11.38 -9.58 18.21
C THR A 229 -10.00 -10.11 17.81
N LYS A 230 -9.54 -11.17 18.47
CA LYS A 230 -8.42 -11.99 18.01
C LYS A 230 -8.97 -13.20 17.26
N ILE A 231 -8.72 -13.29 15.96
CA ILE A 231 -9.35 -14.30 15.07
C ILE A 231 -8.65 -15.67 15.09
N THR A 232 -7.55 -15.76 15.81
CA THR A 232 -6.70 -16.94 15.93
C THR A 232 -6.05 -17.00 17.31
N THR A 233 -5.72 -18.22 17.75
CA THR A 233 -5.02 -18.47 19.02
C THR A 233 -3.54 -18.73 18.82
N ASP A 234 -3.08 -18.85 17.56
CA ASP A 234 -1.68 -19.05 17.22
C ASP A 234 -0.91 -17.73 17.40
N GLU A 235 0.27 -17.81 18.02
CA GLU A 235 1.11 -16.67 18.37
C GLU A 235 1.72 -16.00 17.13
N ASN A 236 1.86 -16.73 16.00
CA ASN A 236 2.48 -16.25 14.76
C ASN A 236 1.48 -16.02 13.62
N ALA A 237 0.20 -15.90 13.94
CA ALA A 237 -0.86 -15.87 12.94
C ALA A 237 -1.26 -14.46 12.50
N ILE A 238 -0.28 -13.71 11.98
CA ILE A 238 -0.44 -12.36 11.40
C ILE A 238 -1.67 -12.33 10.48
N THR A 239 -2.50 -11.28 10.60
CA THR A 239 -3.51 -10.95 9.59
C THR A 239 -2.79 -10.29 8.41
N ASN A 240 -2.44 -11.08 7.40
CA ASN A 240 -1.61 -10.65 6.27
C ASN A 240 -2.38 -9.72 5.32
N ALA A 241 -3.65 -10.02 5.04
CA ALA A 241 -4.50 -9.17 4.22
C ALA A 241 -5.94 -9.15 4.74
N VAL A 242 -6.62 -8.03 4.52
CA VAL A 242 -8.07 -7.90 4.69
C VAL A 242 -8.69 -7.35 3.42
N ASP A 243 -9.87 -7.86 3.06
CA ASP A 243 -10.65 -7.40 1.92
C ASP A 243 -12.12 -7.18 2.33
N ILE A 244 -12.79 -6.22 1.69
CA ILE A 244 -14.20 -5.92 1.91
C ILE A 244 -14.93 -6.06 0.56
N TYR A 245 -15.78 -7.07 0.46
CA TYR A 245 -16.47 -7.39 -0.79
C TYR A 245 -17.98 -7.50 -0.59
N ARG A 246 -18.72 -7.43 -1.70
CA ARG A 246 -20.15 -7.75 -1.73
C ARG A 246 -20.28 -9.16 -2.26
N ASN A 247 -20.96 -10.02 -1.52
CA ASN A 247 -21.27 -11.36 -2.00
C ASN A 247 -22.35 -11.27 -3.13
N PRO A 248 -22.68 -12.38 -3.81
CA PRO A 248 -23.63 -12.36 -4.91
C PRO A 248 -25.04 -11.87 -4.54
N ASN A 249 -25.42 -11.91 -3.25
CA ASN A 249 -26.70 -11.40 -2.77
C ASN A 249 -26.66 -9.91 -2.33
N GLY A 250 -25.52 -9.24 -2.51
CA GLY A 250 -25.32 -7.82 -2.22
C GLY A 250 -24.89 -7.49 -0.78
N SER A 251 -24.90 -8.49 0.11
CA SER A 251 -24.44 -8.32 1.50
C SER A 251 -22.93 -8.09 1.56
N MET A 252 -22.52 -7.15 2.41
CA MET A 252 -21.10 -6.87 2.61
C MET A 252 -20.45 -7.95 3.49
N ARG A 253 -19.22 -8.31 3.14
CA ARG A 253 -18.41 -9.32 3.81
C ARG A 253 -17.03 -8.76 4.08
N VAL A 254 -16.45 -9.18 5.19
CA VAL A 254 -15.04 -8.94 5.52
C VAL A 254 -14.32 -10.27 5.38
N MET A 255 -13.26 -10.31 4.57
CA MET A 255 -12.40 -11.48 4.42
C MET A 255 -11.03 -11.18 5.02
N THR A 256 -10.47 -12.15 5.77
CA THR A 256 -9.11 -12.07 6.28
C THR A 256 -8.29 -13.22 5.73
N ALA A 257 -7.06 -12.94 5.32
CA ALA A 257 -6.03 -13.93 5.04
C ALA A 257 -5.00 -13.89 6.16
N ASN A 258 -4.65 -15.06 6.69
CA ASN A 258 -3.83 -15.16 7.87
C ASN A 258 -2.65 -16.12 7.66
N ASN A 259 -1.61 -15.88 8.45
CA ASN A 259 -0.40 -16.70 8.46
C ASN A 259 -0.64 -18.13 9.00
N ASP A 260 -1.74 -18.37 9.73
CA ASP A 260 -2.17 -19.72 10.17
C ASP A 260 -2.82 -20.57 9.05
N ALA A 261 -2.44 -20.30 7.80
CA ALA A 261 -2.89 -20.99 6.61
C ALA A 261 -4.41 -20.95 6.39
N GLN A 262 -5.09 -19.89 6.87
CA GLN A 262 -6.54 -19.80 6.80
C GLN A 262 -7.06 -18.48 6.27
N ILE A 263 -8.20 -18.61 5.59
CA ILE A 263 -9.07 -17.50 5.25
C ILE A 263 -10.31 -17.56 6.13
N ARG A 264 -10.72 -16.42 6.67
CA ARG A 264 -11.97 -16.29 7.44
C ARG A 264 -12.87 -15.25 6.78
N VAL A 265 -14.18 -15.52 6.81
CA VAL A 265 -15.20 -14.62 6.24
C VAL A 265 -16.18 -14.24 7.34
N PHE A 266 -16.41 -12.94 7.48
CA PHE A 266 -17.34 -12.37 8.45
C PHE A 266 -18.46 -11.61 7.73
N ASP A 267 -19.67 -11.64 8.29
CA ASP A 267 -20.72 -10.72 7.90
C ASP A 267 -20.38 -9.30 8.35
N ALA A 268 -20.45 -8.31 7.46
CA ALA A 268 -20.07 -6.95 7.82
C ALA A 268 -21.13 -6.20 8.67
N GLY A 269 -22.37 -6.70 8.74
CA GLY A 269 -23.45 -6.08 9.52
C GLY A 269 -23.43 -6.47 10.99
N ASN A 270 -23.15 -7.74 11.30
CA ASN A 270 -23.14 -8.25 12.67
C ASN A 270 -21.79 -8.87 13.12
N PHE A 271 -20.79 -8.92 12.24
CA PHE A 271 -19.45 -9.47 12.49
C PHE A 271 -19.44 -10.94 12.94
N ALA A 272 -20.49 -11.71 12.61
CA ALA A 272 -20.49 -13.15 12.80
C ALA A 272 -19.53 -13.80 11.79
N CYS A 273 -18.72 -14.76 12.26
CA CYS A 273 -17.90 -15.59 11.39
C CYS A 273 -18.80 -16.55 10.60
N LEU A 274 -18.77 -16.43 9.27
CA LEU A 274 -19.58 -17.22 8.35
C LEU A 274 -18.83 -18.42 7.79
N GLY A 275 -17.50 -18.33 7.71
CA GLY A 275 -16.67 -19.38 7.10
C GLY A 275 -15.22 -19.30 7.52
N ARG A 276 -14.59 -20.47 7.62
CA ARG A 276 -13.17 -20.68 7.89
C ARG A 276 -12.65 -21.73 6.91
N PHE A 277 -11.72 -21.34 6.06
CA PHE A 277 -11.17 -22.18 5.00
C PHE A 277 -9.68 -22.37 5.22
N SER A 278 -9.23 -23.62 5.33
CA SER A 278 -7.83 -23.97 5.50
C SER A 278 -7.17 -24.27 4.16
N PHE A 279 -5.96 -23.76 4.00
CA PHE A 279 -5.09 -24.01 2.87
C PHE A 279 -3.80 -24.69 3.35
N PRO A 280 -3.00 -25.27 2.44
CA PRO A 280 -1.84 -26.05 2.87
C PRO A 280 -0.60 -25.20 3.26
N TRP A 281 -0.69 -23.87 3.21
CA TRP A 281 0.38 -22.92 3.50
C TRP A 281 -0.18 -21.58 4.00
N SER A 282 0.66 -20.78 4.66
CA SER A 282 0.35 -19.41 5.11
C SER A 282 -0.28 -18.60 3.99
N VAL A 283 -1.38 -17.90 4.25
CA VAL A 283 -2.06 -17.10 3.23
C VAL A 283 -1.57 -15.66 3.33
N ASN A 284 -0.79 -15.24 2.32
CA ASN A 284 -0.15 -13.92 2.26
C ASN A 284 -1.09 -12.85 1.71
N ASN A 285 -1.99 -13.21 0.80
CA ASN A 285 -3.02 -12.28 0.30
C ASN A 285 -4.25 -13.04 -0.19
N THR A 286 -5.41 -12.38 -0.14
CA THR A 286 -6.64 -12.85 -0.78
C THR A 286 -7.39 -11.68 -1.42
N SER A 287 -8.11 -11.94 -2.51
CA SER A 287 -9.04 -10.96 -3.11
C SER A 287 -10.21 -11.66 -3.77
N VAL A 288 -11.40 -11.04 -3.69
CA VAL A 288 -12.63 -11.61 -4.24
C VAL A 288 -12.99 -10.97 -5.58
N SER A 289 -13.49 -11.78 -6.51
CA SER A 289 -13.98 -11.33 -7.82
C SER A 289 -15.12 -10.30 -7.66
N PRO A 290 -15.31 -9.38 -8.62
CA PRO A 290 -16.34 -8.35 -8.54
C PRO A 290 -17.77 -8.89 -8.36
N ASP A 291 -18.05 -10.09 -8.88
CA ASP A 291 -19.35 -10.76 -8.72
C ASP A 291 -19.49 -11.54 -7.40
N GLY A 292 -18.45 -11.55 -6.57
CA GLY A 292 -18.46 -12.16 -5.24
C GLY A 292 -18.38 -13.69 -5.22
N LYS A 293 -18.11 -14.34 -6.36
CA LYS A 293 -18.15 -15.82 -6.47
C LYS A 293 -16.81 -16.49 -6.32
N LEU A 294 -15.75 -15.90 -6.86
CA LEU A 294 -14.41 -16.48 -6.85
C LEU A 294 -13.51 -15.68 -5.93
N MET A 295 -12.55 -16.34 -5.29
CA MET A 295 -11.46 -15.69 -4.57
C MET A 295 -10.12 -16.23 -5.04
N ALA A 296 -9.15 -15.33 -5.15
CA ALA A 296 -7.76 -15.65 -5.38
C ALA A 296 -7.05 -15.85 -4.03
N VAL A 297 -6.38 -16.98 -3.84
CA VAL A 297 -5.66 -17.32 -2.62
C VAL A 297 -4.18 -17.40 -2.92
N LEU A 298 -3.41 -16.50 -2.30
CA LEU A 298 -1.96 -16.36 -2.46
C LEU A 298 -1.27 -16.64 -1.14
N GLY A 299 -0.11 -17.29 -1.16
CA GLY A 299 0.60 -17.65 0.07
C GLY A 299 2.01 -18.15 -0.18
N ASP A 300 2.53 -18.98 0.74
CA ASP A 300 3.86 -19.62 0.64
C ASP A 300 3.88 -20.75 -0.41
N SER A 301 3.44 -20.42 -1.62
CA SER A 301 3.40 -21.27 -2.81
C SER A 301 3.59 -20.38 -4.04
N PRO A 302 4.30 -20.87 -5.08
CA PRO A 302 4.36 -20.19 -6.38
C PRO A 302 3.02 -20.21 -7.13
N GLU A 303 2.09 -21.07 -6.73
CA GLU A 303 0.77 -21.16 -7.35
C GLU A 303 -0.25 -20.23 -6.67
N CYS A 304 -1.09 -19.58 -7.46
CA CYS A 304 -2.31 -18.95 -6.94
C CYS A 304 -3.47 -19.94 -7.05
N LEU A 305 -4.21 -20.18 -5.96
CA LEU A 305 -5.44 -20.98 -6.04
C LEU A 305 -6.63 -20.08 -6.35
N ILE A 306 -7.52 -20.56 -7.20
CA ILE A 306 -8.86 -20.00 -7.41
C ILE A 306 -9.85 -20.88 -6.65
N ALA A 307 -10.62 -20.27 -5.75
CA ALA A 307 -11.59 -20.97 -4.92
C ALA A 307 -12.97 -20.30 -4.97
N ASP A 308 -14.02 -21.07 -4.72
CA ASP A 308 -15.35 -20.54 -4.47
C ASP A 308 -15.34 -19.73 -3.16
N ALA A 309 -15.77 -18.46 -3.22
CA ALA A 309 -15.70 -17.53 -2.10
C ALA A 309 -16.68 -17.88 -0.96
N GLN A 310 -17.72 -18.67 -1.24
CA GLN A 310 -18.75 -19.04 -0.26
C GLN A 310 -18.41 -20.34 0.46
N SER A 311 -17.81 -21.31 -0.23
CA SER A 311 -17.50 -22.64 0.30
C SER A 311 -16.02 -22.87 0.57
N GLY A 312 -15.13 -22.01 0.06
CA GLY A 312 -13.68 -22.19 0.13
C GLY A 312 -13.14 -23.32 -0.74
N LYS A 313 -13.97 -23.93 -1.60
CA LYS A 313 -13.55 -25.07 -2.41
C LYS A 313 -12.68 -24.58 -3.56
N VAL A 314 -11.49 -25.15 -3.69
CA VAL A 314 -10.59 -24.87 -4.82
C VAL A 314 -11.21 -25.40 -6.11
N VAL A 315 -11.30 -24.53 -7.12
CA VAL A 315 -11.86 -24.82 -8.45
C VAL A 315 -10.81 -24.75 -9.55
N GLY A 316 -9.64 -24.18 -9.27
CA GLY A 316 -8.52 -24.14 -10.19
C GLY A 316 -7.27 -23.55 -9.55
N ASN A 317 -6.19 -23.50 -10.31
CA ASN A 317 -4.93 -22.92 -9.90
C ASN A 317 -4.22 -22.27 -11.09
N LEU A 318 -3.45 -21.23 -10.79
CA LEU A 318 -2.66 -20.46 -11.74
C LEU A 318 -1.19 -20.77 -11.51
N LYS A 319 -0.50 -21.23 -12.56
CA LYS A 319 0.90 -21.67 -12.50
C LYS A 319 1.76 -20.79 -13.40
N GLY A 320 2.90 -20.34 -12.87
CA GLY A 320 3.90 -19.62 -13.67
C GLY A 320 4.82 -18.72 -12.84
N HIS A 321 4.34 -18.19 -11.72
CA HIS A 321 5.22 -17.49 -10.78
C HIS A 321 6.28 -18.44 -10.23
N LEU A 322 7.43 -17.86 -9.85
CA LEU A 322 8.59 -18.64 -9.41
C LEU A 322 8.81 -18.60 -7.89
N ASP A 323 8.05 -17.76 -7.18
CA ASP A 323 8.21 -17.54 -5.75
C ASP A 323 6.86 -17.11 -5.13
N TYR A 324 6.83 -16.64 -3.88
CA TYR A 324 5.60 -16.34 -3.14
C TYR A 324 4.93 -15.05 -3.62
N SER A 325 3.60 -15.10 -3.70
CA SER A 325 2.76 -13.97 -4.12
C SER A 325 2.21 -13.19 -2.92
N PHE A 326 2.20 -11.87 -3.01
CA PHE A 326 1.81 -10.97 -1.91
C PHE A 326 0.74 -9.95 -2.30
N ALA A 327 0.38 -9.87 -3.57
CA ALA A 327 -0.65 -8.97 -4.06
C ALA A 327 -1.53 -9.66 -5.09
N SER A 328 -2.83 -9.40 -5.02
CA SER A 328 -3.74 -9.68 -6.13
C SER A 328 -4.78 -8.59 -6.28
N ALA A 329 -5.25 -8.39 -7.52
CA ALA A 329 -6.35 -7.50 -7.82
C ALA A 329 -7.15 -8.01 -9.01
N TRP A 330 -8.47 -7.93 -8.92
CA TRP A 330 -9.36 -8.24 -10.02
C TRP A 330 -9.62 -6.99 -10.86
N HIS A 331 -9.58 -7.14 -12.18
CA HIS A 331 -10.14 -6.15 -13.07
C HIS A 331 -11.66 -6.05 -12.82
N PRO A 332 -12.28 -4.85 -12.87
CA PRO A 332 -13.68 -4.67 -12.49
C PRO A 332 -14.68 -5.44 -13.38
N ASP A 333 -14.30 -5.86 -14.59
CA ASP A 333 -15.11 -6.74 -15.44
C ASP A 333 -15.13 -8.22 -14.99
N GLY A 334 -14.29 -8.58 -14.00
CA GLY A 334 -14.17 -9.91 -13.43
C GLY A 334 -13.46 -10.94 -14.31
N ARG A 335 -12.86 -10.54 -15.44
CA ARG A 335 -12.21 -11.47 -16.39
C ARG A 335 -10.72 -11.62 -16.18
N ILE A 336 -10.05 -10.55 -15.77
CA ILE A 336 -8.62 -10.54 -15.53
C ILE A 336 -8.34 -10.50 -14.03
N LEU A 337 -7.49 -11.42 -13.57
CA LEU A 337 -6.85 -11.38 -12.26
C LEU A 337 -5.38 -11.01 -12.45
N ALA A 338 -4.89 -10.05 -11.70
CA ALA A 338 -3.47 -9.72 -11.62
C ALA A 338 -2.88 -10.26 -10.31
N THR A 339 -1.68 -10.85 -10.35
CA THR A 339 -0.94 -11.35 -9.19
C THR A 339 0.48 -10.79 -9.15
N GLY A 340 0.91 -10.28 -8.00
CA GLY A 340 2.22 -9.67 -7.77
C GLY A 340 3.08 -10.54 -6.86
N ASN A 341 4.35 -10.68 -7.22
CA ASN A 341 5.19 -11.75 -6.71
C ASN A 341 6.59 -11.31 -6.28
N GLN A 342 7.20 -12.14 -5.43
CA GLN A 342 8.59 -12.02 -5.01
C GLN A 342 9.59 -12.15 -6.17
N ASP A 343 9.23 -12.85 -7.24
CA ASP A 343 10.00 -12.98 -8.48
C ASP A 343 10.11 -11.68 -9.31
N THR A 344 9.70 -10.54 -8.75
CA THR A 344 9.69 -9.19 -9.34
C THR A 344 8.74 -9.01 -10.52
N THR A 345 7.83 -9.96 -10.75
CA THR A 345 6.83 -9.87 -11.82
C THR A 345 5.41 -9.72 -11.30
N CYS A 346 4.57 -9.14 -12.17
CA CYS A 346 3.13 -9.20 -12.09
C CYS A 346 2.61 -10.06 -13.25
N ARG A 347 1.82 -11.10 -12.96
CA ARG A 347 1.17 -11.93 -13.99
C ARG A 347 -0.29 -11.59 -14.11
N LEU A 348 -0.78 -11.58 -15.35
CA LEU A 348 -2.18 -11.38 -15.69
C LEU A 348 -2.79 -12.69 -16.14
N TRP A 349 -3.97 -13.01 -15.63
CA TRP A 349 -4.65 -14.29 -15.86
C TRP A 349 -6.06 -14.04 -16.36
N ASP A 350 -6.43 -14.66 -17.47
CA ASP A 350 -7.84 -14.72 -17.89
C ASP A 350 -8.53 -15.86 -17.15
N ILE A 351 -9.51 -15.56 -16.31
CA ILE A 351 -10.17 -16.57 -15.49
C ILE A 351 -11.01 -17.57 -16.28
N ARG A 352 -11.23 -17.30 -17.57
CA ARG A 352 -11.88 -18.22 -18.51
C ARG A 352 -10.90 -19.27 -19.04
N ASN A 353 -9.59 -19.02 -18.92
CA ASN A 353 -8.52 -19.95 -19.29
C ASN A 353 -7.37 -19.89 -18.26
N LEU A 354 -7.43 -20.74 -17.24
CA LEU A 354 -6.45 -20.78 -16.15
C LEU A 354 -5.12 -21.46 -16.51
N SER A 355 -4.96 -21.97 -17.75
CA SER A 355 -3.80 -22.79 -18.12
C SER A 355 -2.51 -21.98 -18.25
N GLU A 356 -2.60 -20.69 -18.58
CA GLU A 356 -1.45 -19.81 -18.77
C GLU A 356 -1.79 -18.35 -18.45
N SER A 357 -0.76 -17.55 -18.17
CA SER A 357 -0.90 -16.10 -18.01
C SER A 357 -0.98 -15.42 -19.38
N VAL A 358 -1.89 -14.46 -19.55
CA VAL A 358 -2.02 -13.68 -20.79
C VAL A 358 -0.90 -12.65 -20.97
N ALA A 359 -0.27 -12.22 -19.87
CA ALA A 359 0.90 -11.37 -19.89
C ALA A 359 1.72 -11.50 -18.60
N VAL A 360 3.02 -11.23 -18.72
CA VAL A 360 3.95 -11.07 -17.59
C VAL A 360 4.53 -9.67 -17.66
N LEU A 361 4.32 -8.87 -16.63
CA LEU A 361 4.80 -7.49 -16.51
C LEU A 361 5.97 -7.47 -15.52
N LYS A 362 7.07 -6.85 -15.92
CA LYS A 362 8.30 -6.81 -15.12
C LYS A 362 8.34 -5.57 -14.24
N GLY A 363 8.73 -5.73 -12.97
CA GLY A 363 9.21 -4.65 -12.13
C GLY A 363 10.59 -4.15 -12.57
N ARG A 364 11.06 -3.08 -11.92
CA ARG A 364 12.35 -2.45 -12.18
C ARG A 364 13.43 -2.91 -11.20
N MET A 365 13.08 -3.16 -9.94
CA MET A 365 14.07 -3.38 -8.88
C MET A 365 13.65 -4.47 -7.88
N GLY A 366 12.40 -4.50 -7.45
CA GLY A 366 11.93 -5.28 -6.31
C GLY A 366 10.66 -6.08 -6.56
N ALA A 367 10.28 -6.85 -5.54
CA ALA A 367 9.05 -7.65 -5.51
C ALA A 367 7.80 -6.78 -5.68
N ILE A 368 6.76 -7.31 -6.35
CA ILE A 368 5.48 -6.60 -6.51
C ILE A 368 4.61 -6.83 -5.27
N ARG A 369 4.30 -5.76 -4.53
CA ARG A 369 3.64 -5.82 -3.22
C ARG A 369 2.24 -5.24 -3.15
N ALA A 370 1.84 -4.45 -4.15
CA ALA A 370 0.47 -3.99 -4.25
C ALA A 370 0.05 -3.89 -5.72
N ILE A 371 -1.20 -4.24 -6.00
CA ILE A 371 -1.82 -4.08 -7.32
C ILE A 371 -3.22 -3.49 -7.13
N ARG A 372 -3.61 -2.53 -7.97
CA ARG A 372 -4.96 -1.96 -8.01
C ARG A 372 -5.37 -1.67 -9.43
N PHE A 373 -6.62 -1.96 -9.76
CA PHE A 373 -7.28 -1.44 -10.97
C PHE A 373 -8.03 -0.15 -10.64
N THR A 374 -8.13 0.75 -11.59
CA THR A 374 -9.13 1.83 -11.54
C THR A 374 -10.53 1.22 -11.63
N SER A 375 -11.53 1.88 -11.03
CA SER A 375 -12.92 1.39 -11.01
C SER A 375 -13.56 1.31 -12.40
N ASP A 376 -13.09 2.12 -13.35
CA ASP A 376 -13.46 2.05 -14.78
C ASP A 376 -12.70 0.97 -15.57
N GLY A 377 -11.72 0.30 -14.94
CA GLY A 377 -10.89 -0.74 -15.55
C GLY A 377 -9.84 -0.23 -16.54
N ARG A 378 -9.73 1.08 -16.76
CA ARG A 378 -8.82 1.65 -17.76
C ARG A 378 -7.34 1.49 -17.41
N PHE A 379 -6.99 1.56 -16.13
CA PHE A 379 -5.61 1.50 -15.68
C PHE A 379 -5.40 0.47 -14.58
N MET A 380 -4.20 -0.09 -14.55
CA MET A 380 -3.72 -0.93 -13.47
C MET A 380 -2.44 -0.33 -12.90
N ALA A 381 -2.40 -0.06 -11.60
CA ALA A 381 -1.17 0.27 -10.90
C ALA A 381 -0.60 -0.97 -10.22
N MET A 382 0.71 -1.16 -10.31
CA MET A 382 1.46 -2.08 -9.45
C MET A 382 2.58 -1.33 -8.75
N ALA A 383 2.77 -1.58 -7.46
CA ALA A 383 3.86 -1.03 -6.68
C ALA A 383 4.86 -2.13 -6.33
N GLU A 384 6.13 -1.81 -6.49
CA GLU A 384 7.23 -2.60 -5.96
C GLU A 384 7.31 -2.43 -4.44
N ALA A 385 8.15 -3.23 -3.78
CA ALA A 385 8.42 -3.08 -2.35
C ALA A 385 8.94 -1.66 -2.02
N ALA A 386 9.74 -1.09 -2.92
CA ALA A 386 10.29 0.25 -2.81
C ALA A 386 10.40 0.93 -4.18
N ASP A 387 10.48 2.26 -4.15
CA ASP A 387 10.95 3.16 -5.20
C ASP A 387 10.12 3.28 -6.50
N PHE A 388 9.40 2.26 -6.92
CA PHE A 388 8.72 2.28 -8.22
C PHE A 388 7.24 1.91 -8.13
N VAL A 389 6.42 2.74 -8.77
CA VAL A 389 5.02 2.43 -9.07
C VAL A 389 4.84 2.50 -10.59
N HIS A 390 4.26 1.46 -11.18
CA HIS A 390 4.00 1.38 -12.61
C HIS A 390 2.49 1.44 -12.86
N ILE A 391 2.05 2.24 -13.82
CA ILE A 391 0.65 2.34 -14.24
C ILE A 391 0.55 1.88 -15.69
N PHE A 392 -0.22 0.82 -15.94
CA PHE A 392 -0.42 0.23 -17.26
C PHE A 392 -1.79 0.58 -17.82
N ASP A 393 -1.86 0.88 -19.12
CA ASP A 393 -3.12 1.04 -19.86
C ASP A 393 -3.68 -0.33 -20.28
N THR A 394 -4.81 -0.72 -19.72
CA THR A 394 -5.44 -2.02 -19.97
C THR A 394 -5.99 -2.15 -21.39
N TRP A 395 -6.48 -1.07 -22.02
CA TRP A 395 -7.00 -1.16 -23.41
C TRP A 395 -5.89 -1.15 -24.46
N SER A 396 -4.65 -0.83 -24.05
CA SER A 396 -3.46 -1.05 -24.88
C SER A 396 -2.91 -2.47 -24.75
N ASP A 397 -3.69 -3.41 -24.19
CA ASP A 397 -3.23 -4.74 -23.82
C ASP A 397 -1.98 -4.67 -22.92
N TYR A 398 -1.98 -3.72 -21.99
CA TYR A 398 -0.88 -3.45 -21.05
C TYR A 398 0.47 -3.10 -21.73
N ALA A 399 0.45 -2.74 -23.01
CA ALA A 399 1.66 -2.41 -23.77
C ALA A 399 2.20 -1.01 -23.47
N LYS A 400 1.41 -0.13 -22.85
CA LYS A 400 1.80 1.25 -22.50
C LYS A 400 1.84 1.44 -21.00
N ALA A 401 2.94 2.00 -20.49
CA ALA A 401 3.12 2.26 -19.07
C ALA A 401 3.66 3.66 -18.75
N GLN A 402 3.21 4.16 -17.60
CA GLN A 402 3.84 5.22 -16.84
C GLN A 402 4.64 4.60 -15.70
N GLU A 403 5.84 5.13 -15.45
CA GLU A 403 6.65 4.76 -14.29
C GLU A 403 6.79 5.97 -13.38
N ILE A 404 6.45 5.81 -12.10
CA ILE A 404 6.66 6.80 -11.05
C ILE A 404 7.92 6.38 -10.30
N ASP A 405 8.95 7.22 -10.41
CA ASP A 405 10.28 7.01 -9.84
C ASP A 405 10.43 7.86 -8.56
N LEU A 406 10.36 7.19 -7.41
CA LEU A 406 10.42 7.74 -6.06
C LEU A 406 11.47 7.00 -5.21
N PHE A 407 11.75 7.45 -3.99
CA PHE A 407 12.68 6.81 -3.07
C PHE A 407 12.01 6.46 -1.75
N GLY A 408 12.19 5.22 -1.29
CA GLY A 408 11.67 4.70 -0.02
C GLY A 408 10.72 3.52 -0.20
N GLU A 409 10.39 2.87 0.90
CA GLU A 409 9.45 1.74 0.92
C GLU A 409 8.03 2.23 0.61
N ILE A 410 7.30 1.50 -0.23
CA ILE A 410 5.94 1.90 -0.63
C ILE A 410 4.94 1.20 0.27
N ALA A 411 4.39 1.89 1.26
CA ALA A 411 3.45 1.35 2.24
C ALA A 411 2.07 0.99 1.66
N GLY A 412 1.71 1.55 0.51
CA GLY A 412 0.49 1.22 -0.20
C GLY A 412 0.16 2.20 -1.32
N ILE A 413 -0.72 1.77 -2.22
CA ILE A 413 -1.24 2.56 -3.33
C ILE A 413 -2.78 2.46 -3.37
N SER A 414 -3.45 3.55 -3.74
CA SER A 414 -4.89 3.54 -3.94
C SER A 414 -5.31 4.55 -4.99
N PHE A 415 -6.06 4.10 -5.98
CA PHE A 415 -6.88 5.00 -6.79
C PHE A 415 -8.05 5.50 -5.95
N SER A 416 -8.49 6.74 -6.21
CA SER A 416 -9.79 7.20 -5.74
C SER A 416 -10.92 6.43 -6.46
N PRO A 417 -12.08 6.22 -5.83
CA PRO A 417 -13.18 5.48 -6.44
C PRO A 417 -13.74 6.11 -7.73
N ASP A 418 -13.58 7.42 -7.90
CA ASP A 418 -13.93 8.16 -9.12
C ASP A 418 -12.83 8.12 -10.20
N THR A 419 -11.73 7.41 -9.94
CA THR A 419 -10.54 7.26 -10.81
C THR A 419 -9.67 8.51 -10.99
N GLU A 420 -10.05 9.63 -10.40
CA GLU A 420 -9.44 10.93 -10.67
C GLU A 420 -8.11 11.16 -9.94
N ALA A 421 -7.82 10.40 -8.90
CA ALA A 421 -6.57 10.50 -8.15
C ALA A 421 -5.94 9.13 -7.92
N LEU A 422 -4.60 9.13 -7.83
CA LEU A 422 -3.79 8.05 -7.32
C LEU A 422 -3.00 8.57 -6.12
N PHE A 423 -3.05 7.84 -5.02
CA PHE A 423 -2.27 8.10 -3.83
C PHE A 423 -1.20 7.03 -3.64
N VAL A 424 0.01 7.46 -3.29
CA VAL A 424 1.14 6.58 -2.97
C VAL A 424 1.67 6.96 -1.58
N GLY A 425 1.67 6.00 -0.66
CA GLY A 425 2.20 6.17 0.69
C GLY A 425 3.64 5.71 0.75
N VAL A 426 4.56 6.60 1.10
CA VAL A 426 5.98 6.30 1.24
C VAL A 426 6.33 6.20 2.72
N ALA A 427 6.88 5.06 3.11
CA ALA A 427 7.47 4.84 4.42
C ALA A 427 8.98 5.03 4.30
N ASP A 428 9.44 6.16 4.82
CA ASP A 428 10.86 6.48 4.94
C ASP A 428 11.07 7.35 6.18
N ARG A 429 12.23 7.21 6.82
CA ARG A 429 12.54 7.92 8.08
C ARG A 429 12.50 9.43 7.88
N THR A 430 13.05 9.91 6.76
CA THR A 430 13.34 11.31 6.47
C THR A 430 12.35 11.92 5.47
N TYR A 431 12.02 11.19 4.41
CA TYR A 431 11.20 11.63 3.29
C TYR A 431 9.86 10.86 3.17
N GLY A 432 9.49 10.12 4.23
CA GLY A 432 8.19 9.47 4.32
C GLY A 432 7.07 10.49 4.15
N SER A 433 6.09 10.15 3.32
CA SER A 433 5.13 11.12 2.80
C SER A 433 3.92 10.44 2.13
N VAL A 434 2.94 11.26 1.74
CA VAL A 434 1.86 10.85 0.84
C VAL A 434 1.94 11.69 -0.43
N LEU A 435 2.11 11.00 -1.56
CA LEU A 435 2.11 11.58 -2.90
C LEU A 435 0.70 11.46 -3.50
N GLU A 436 0.21 12.56 -4.07
CA GLU A 436 -1.06 12.68 -4.76
C GLU A 436 -0.79 12.94 -6.26
N PHE A 437 -1.41 12.15 -7.12
CA PHE A 437 -1.38 12.31 -8.57
C PHE A 437 -2.80 12.41 -9.11
N ASN A 438 -3.03 13.27 -10.10
CA ASN A 438 -4.33 13.44 -10.75
C ASN A 438 -4.35 12.77 -12.12
N ARG A 439 -5.47 12.14 -12.46
CA ARG A 439 -5.66 11.54 -13.78
C ARG A 439 -5.56 12.61 -14.86
N ARG A 440 -4.77 12.32 -15.89
CA ARG A 440 -4.66 13.16 -17.08
C ARG A 440 -5.80 12.85 -18.04
N HIS A 441 -6.54 13.89 -18.40
CA HIS A 441 -7.60 13.82 -19.41
C HIS A 441 -7.06 14.34 -20.75
N TYR A 442 -6.95 13.47 -21.74
CA TYR A 442 -6.67 13.88 -23.12
C TYR A 442 -7.99 14.35 -23.74
N ASN A 443 -8.31 15.62 -23.56
CA ASN A 443 -9.46 16.26 -24.19
C ASN A 443 -9.22 16.41 -25.70
N ARG A 444 -9.46 15.35 -26.47
CA ARG A 444 -9.33 15.34 -27.94
C ARG A 444 -10.12 16.45 -28.66
N TYR A 445 -11.09 17.08 -27.99
CA TYR A 445 -11.91 18.14 -28.55
C TYR A 445 -11.19 19.50 -28.68
N LEU A 446 -10.17 19.77 -27.86
CA LEU A 446 -9.38 21.01 -27.94
C LEU A 446 -8.23 20.89 -28.95
N ASP A 447 -7.73 19.67 -29.18
CA ASP A 447 -6.65 19.41 -30.16
C ASP A 447 -7.14 19.39 -31.61
N SER A 448 -8.46 19.45 -31.86
CA SER A 448 -9.05 19.55 -33.20
C SER A 448 -9.27 21.00 -33.69
N ILE A 449 -8.81 22.01 -32.95
CA ILE A 449 -8.91 23.44 -33.32
C ILE A 449 -7.51 24.07 -33.56
N ILE A 450 -6.51 23.26 -33.94
CA ILE A 450 -5.20 23.76 -34.39
C ILE A 450 -4.94 23.31 -35.82
#